data_AF-A0AAD6QWY0-F1
#
_entry.id   AF-A0AAD6QWY0-F1
#
_cell.length_a   1.000
_cell.length_b   1.000
_cell.length_c   1.000
_cell.angle_alpha   90.00
_cell.angle_beta   90.00
_cell.angle_gamma   90.00
#
_symmetry.space_group_name_H-M   'P 1'
#
loop_
_entity.id
_entity.type
_entity.pdbx_description
1 polymer ?
#
loop_
_entity_poly.entity_id
_entity_poly.type
_entity_poly.pdbx_seq_one_letter_code
_entity_poly.pdbx_strand_id
1 'polypeptide(L)'
;MLLLLQVHNTFRDLEKSNILWSYMSDAIKEISKACQAFEVKESAPSTAVMALRTLQAEMTKIYILRLCSWMRTTTEEISKEETWIPVYILERNKSPYTISFLPLAFRSVIGSAMDQTSQMIQSLRSEAGKSEDMFVLLQEIEESVRLTFLNCFLDFAGHLEQIGSELALNKSSKESLHLQSGYSHESEEKSSSDLEGSIVDSHQQLLLVLSNIGYCKDELSYELFNKYKMIWSQSRGKDEEDSDIQDLVMSFSGLEEKVLAQYTFAKANLIRTAAMDYLLNSGVQWGAAPIVKGVRDAALELLHTLVAVHSEVFACAKPLLDKTLGILVEGLIDTFLSLYDENKSKDLRSLDANGFCQLMFELEYFETILNPYLTPDARESLKSSQGVLLEKATENVTETVENPGHQRRSTRGSEDALADDRQQGMTVSPDDLIVRIILRCIFYAVCFASLCFEITLNE
;
A
#
# COMPACT_ATOMS: atom_id res chain seq x y z
N MET A 1 -24.28 -37.59 14.70
CA MET A 1 -22.99 -36.88 14.53
C MET A 1 -23.20 -35.39 14.29
N LEU A 2 -23.99 -34.97 13.29
CA LEU A 2 -24.36 -33.56 13.04
C LEU A 2 -25.01 -32.87 14.25
N LEU A 3 -25.98 -33.48 14.93
CA LEU A 3 -26.61 -32.93 16.14
C LEU A 3 -25.64 -32.75 17.32
N LEU A 4 -24.65 -33.64 17.46
CA LEU A 4 -23.64 -33.58 18.52
C LEU A 4 -22.64 -32.44 18.25
N LEU A 5 -22.28 -32.24 16.98
CA LEU A 5 -21.47 -31.11 16.54
C LEU A 5 -22.20 -29.78 16.75
N GLN A 6 -23.51 -29.73 16.45
CA GLN A 6 -24.33 -28.53 16.58
C GLN A 6 -24.56 -28.14 18.05
N VAL A 7 -24.82 -29.12 18.93
CA VAL A 7 -24.91 -28.94 20.38
C VAL A 7 -23.57 -28.51 20.96
N HIS A 8 -22.47 -29.14 20.54
CA HIS A 8 -21.12 -28.75 20.96
C HIS A 8 -20.76 -27.32 20.54
N ASN A 9 -21.12 -26.93 19.32
CA ASN A 9 -20.94 -25.56 18.83
C ASN A 9 -21.80 -24.57 19.61
N THR A 10 -23.07 -24.88 19.89
CA THR A 10 -23.93 -23.98 20.71
C THR A 10 -23.44 -23.83 22.14
N PHE A 11 -22.94 -24.90 22.77
CA PHE A 11 -22.32 -24.79 24.10
C PHE A 11 -20.99 -24.04 24.08
N ARG A 12 -20.20 -24.19 23.02
CA ARG A 12 -18.98 -23.40 22.80
C ARG A 12 -19.30 -21.92 22.57
N ASP A 13 -20.34 -21.62 21.80
CA ASP A 13 -20.78 -20.24 21.53
C ASP A 13 -21.37 -19.61 22.80
N LEU A 14 -22.08 -20.39 23.62
CA LEU A 14 -22.55 -19.99 24.96
C LEU A 14 -21.37 -19.75 25.93
N GLU A 15 -20.36 -20.63 25.91
CA GLU A 15 -19.14 -20.51 26.71
C GLU A 15 -18.35 -19.25 26.32
N LYS A 16 -18.14 -19.03 25.02
CA LYS A 16 -17.51 -17.82 24.46
C LYS A 16 -18.30 -16.55 24.79
N SER A 17 -19.63 -16.62 24.70
CA SER A 17 -20.50 -15.50 25.06
C SER A 17 -20.38 -15.18 26.54
N ASN A 18 -20.33 -16.17 27.43
CA ASN A 18 -20.28 -15.98 28.88
C ASN A 18 -18.96 -15.38 29.40
N ILE A 19 -17.85 -15.47 28.66
CA ILE A 19 -16.54 -14.96 29.12
C ILE A 19 -16.57 -13.44 29.33
N LEU A 20 -17.28 -12.72 28.45
CA LEU A 20 -17.43 -11.26 28.54
C LEU A 20 -18.53 -10.81 29.51
N TRP A 21 -19.38 -11.72 30.00
CA TRP A 21 -20.49 -11.34 30.87
C TRP A 21 -19.98 -11.01 32.27
N SER A 22 -20.64 -10.03 32.90
CA SER A 22 -20.24 -9.53 34.21
C SER A 22 -20.29 -10.59 35.31
N TYR A 23 -20.99 -11.72 35.13
CA TYR A 23 -21.18 -12.74 36.16
C TYR A 23 -19.88 -13.23 36.81
N MET A 24 -18.83 -13.49 36.03
CA MET A 24 -17.54 -13.93 36.58
C MET A 24 -16.82 -12.79 37.31
N SER A 25 -16.83 -11.59 36.71
CA SER A 25 -16.29 -10.38 37.35
C SER A 25 -17.01 -10.07 38.67
N ASP A 26 -18.33 -10.18 38.69
CA ASP A 26 -19.19 -9.91 39.84
C ASP A 26 -18.97 -10.97 40.93
N ALA A 27 -18.85 -12.24 40.57
CA ALA A 27 -18.52 -13.31 41.51
C ALA A 27 -17.14 -13.08 42.17
N ILE A 28 -16.12 -12.70 41.39
CA ILE A 28 -14.79 -12.36 41.92
C ILE A 28 -14.88 -11.14 42.85
N LYS A 29 -15.65 -10.11 42.49
CA LYS A 29 -15.89 -8.93 43.33
C LYS A 29 -16.59 -9.30 44.65
N GLU A 30 -17.58 -10.17 44.63
CA GLU A 30 -18.26 -10.63 45.85
C GLU A 30 -17.32 -11.47 46.74
N ILE A 31 -16.46 -12.31 46.16
CA ILE A 31 -15.41 -13.03 46.92
C ILE A 31 -14.42 -12.04 47.54
N SER A 32 -14.02 -11.00 46.81
CA SER A 32 -13.15 -9.93 47.32
C SER A 32 -13.79 -9.20 48.51
N LYS A 33 -15.06 -8.82 48.42
CA LYS A 33 -15.82 -8.21 49.53
C LYS A 33 -15.90 -9.15 50.74
N ALA A 34 -16.13 -10.45 50.49
CA ALA A 34 -16.14 -11.44 51.56
C ALA A 34 -14.77 -11.52 52.26
N CYS A 35 -13.66 -11.54 51.50
CA CYS A 35 -12.30 -11.53 52.07
C CYS A 35 -12.09 -10.32 52.99
N GLN A 36 -12.47 -9.12 52.54
CA GLN A 36 -12.36 -7.89 53.34
C GLN A 36 -13.22 -7.96 54.61
N ALA A 37 -14.45 -8.49 54.53
CA ALA A 37 -15.33 -8.64 55.68
C ALA A 37 -14.81 -9.65 56.72
N PHE A 38 -14.10 -10.70 56.27
CA PHE A 38 -13.44 -11.66 57.16
C PHE A 38 -12.19 -11.07 57.83
N GLU A 39 -11.43 -10.19 57.15
CA GLU A 39 -10.26 -9.50 57.73
C GLU A 39 -10.64 -8.55 58.86
N VAL A 40 -11.80 -7.88 58.78
CA VAL A 40 -12.26 -6.93 59.81
C VAL A 40 -12.76 -7.64 61.08
N LYS A 41 -13.12 -8.92 61.00
CA LYS A 41 -13.59 -9.69 62.16
C LYS A 41 -12.41 -10.35 62.88
N GLU A 42 -12.04 -9.85 64.06
CA GLU A 42 -10.99 -10.41 64.92
C GLU A 42 -11.18 -11.91 65.27
N SER A 43 -12.39 -12.44 65.12
CA SER A 43 -12.72 -13.85 65.39
C SER A 43 -12.48 -14.82 64.22
N ALA A 44 -12.07 -14.34 63.04
CA ALA A 44 -11.86 -15.20 61.88
C ALA A 44 -10.51 -15.93 61.95
N PRO A 45 -10.46 -17.26 61.71
CA PRO A 45 -9.18 -17.98 61.63
C PRO A 45 -8.31 -17.42 60.49
N SER A 46 -7.04 -17.12 60.78
CA SER A 46 -6.08 -16.61 59.79
C SER A 46 -5.90 -17.54 58.59
N THR A 47 -6.01 -18.86 58.82
CA THR A 47 -6.01 -19.89 57.77
C THR A 47 -7.20 -19.78 56.82
N ALA A 48 -8.39 -19.40 57.31
CA ALA A 48 -9.58 -19.24 56.47
C ALA A 48 -9.48 -17.98 55.60
N VAL A 49 -8.95 -16.89 56.15
CA VAL A 49 -8.69 -15.65 55.39
C VAL A 49 -7.67 -15.90 54.29
N MET A 50 -6.56 -16.56 54.62
CA MET A 50 -5.52 -16.92 53.64
C MET A 50 -6.05 -17.84 52.53
N ALA A 51 -6.85 -18.87 52.88
CA ALA A 51 -7.45 -19.75 51.88
C ALA A 51 -8.41 -19.02 50.92
N LEU A 52 -9.23 -18.09 51.43
CA LEU A 52 -10.12 -17.27 50.61
C LEU A 52 -9.34 -16.31 49.70
N ARG A 53 -8.24 -15.74 50.19
CA ARG A 53 -7.33 -14.89 49.40
C ARG A 53 -6.68 -15.66 48.25
N THR A 54 -6.16 -16.86 48.52
CA THR A 54 -5.62 -17.73 47.48
C THR A 54 -6.68 -18.09 46.45
N LEU A 55 -7.90 -18.43 46.89
CA LEU A 55 -9.01 -18.72 45.99
C LEU A 55 -9.35 -17.52 45.09
N GLN A 56 -9.45 -16.31 45.67
CA GLN A 56 -9.70 -15.08 44.92
C GLN A 56 -8.61 -14.85 43.86
N ALA A 57 -7.33 -14.98 44.22
CA ALA A 57 -6.21 -14.77 43.32
C ALA A 57 -6.22 -15.78 42.15
N GLU A 58 -6.40 -17.07 42.44
CA GLU A 58 -6.47 -18.12 41.43
C GLU A 58 -7.68 -17.96 40.49
N MET A 59 -8.87 -17.65 41.05
CA MET A 59 -10.06 -17.40 40.22
C MET A 59 -9.85 -16.19 39.30
N THR A 60 -9.21 -15.14 39.79
CA THR A 60 -8.91 -13.95 38.99
C THR A 60 -7.89 -14.26 37.90
N LYS A 61 -6.82 -15.00 38.21
CA LYS A 61 -5.83 -15.47 37.23
C LYS A 61 -6.49 -16.28 36.12
N ILE A 62 -7.29 -17.29 36.48
CA ILE A 62 -8.00 -18.13 35.50
C ILE A 62 -8.92 -17.29 34.62
N TYR A 63 -9.62 -16.31 35.20
CA TYR A 63 -10.52 -15.45 34.44
C TYR A 63 -9.79 -14.55 33.46
N ILE A 64 -8.69 -13.91 33.88
CA ILE A 64 -7.84 -13.10 33.00
C ILE A 64 -7.27 -13.94 31.85
N LEU A 65 -6.77 -15.16 32.14
CA LEU A 65 -6.27 -16.05 31.09
C LEU A 65 -7.37 -16.48 30.10
N ARG A 66 -8.62 -16.62 30.55
CA ARG A 66 -9.77 -16.86 29.66
C ARG A 66 -10.09 -15.66 28.78
N LEU A 67 -10.04 -14.44 29.31
CA LEU A 67 -10.20 -13.20 28.52
C LEU A 67 -9.11 -13.09 27.45
N CYS A 68 -7.85 -13.36 27.82
CA CYS A 68 -6.72 -13.43 26.89
C CYS A 68 -6.93 -14.45 25.76
N SER A 69 -7.38 -15.66 26.09
CA SER A 69 -7.68 -16.71 25.11
C SER A 69 -8.85 -16.35 24.18
N TRP A 70 -9.90 -15.75 24.75
CA TRP A 70 -11.06 -15.28 24.00
C TRP A 70 -10.65 -14.19 23.00
N MET A 71 -9.86 -13.20 23.44
CA MET A 71 -9.37 -12.11 22.59
C MET A 71 -8.62 -12.61 21.36
N ARG A 72 -7.71 -13.59 21.53
CA ARG A 72 -6.98 -14.21 20.41
C ARG A 72 -7.91 -14.96 19.46
N THR A 73 -8.78 -15.81 20.00
CA THR A 73 -9.69 -16.64 19.20
C THR A 73 -10.67 -15.78 18.39
N THR A 74 -11.21 -14.73 19.00
CA THR A 74 -12.14 -13.83 18.33
C THR A 74 -11.44 -12.96 17.29
N THR A 75 -10.17 -12.57 17.51
CA THR A 75 -9.36 -11.88 16.49
C THR A 75 -9.21 -12.73 15.21
N GLU A 76 -8.99 -14.04 15.37
CA GLU A 76 -8.93 -14.97 14.24
C GLU A 76 -10.29 -15.10 13.53
N GLU A 77 -11.39 -15.10 14.28
CA GLU A 77 -12.74 -15.25 13.73
C GLU A 77 -13.17 -14.02 12.92
N ILE A 78 -12.99 -12.81 13.45
CA ILE A 78 -13.37 -11.58 12.74
C ILE A 78 -12.57 -11.40 11.44
N SER A 79 -11.33 -11.90 11.41
CA SER A 79 -10.46 -11.80 10.23
C SER A 79 -10.93 -12.66 9.05
N LYS A 80 -11.82 -13.63 9.29
CA LYS A 80 -12.41 -14.49 8.25
C LYS A 80 -13.67 -13.89 7.63
N GLU A 81 -14.23 -12.84 8.24
CA GLU A 81 -15.52 -12.24 7.88
C GLU A 81 -15.37 -10.82 7.29
N GLU A 82 -14.27 -10.57 6.55
CA GLU A 82 -14.05 -9.27 5.91
C GLU A 82 -15.17 -8.95 4.90
N THR A 83 -15.70 -7.73 5.01
CA THR A 83 -16.89 -7.27 4.27
C THR A 83 -16.54 -6.44 3.05
N TRP A 84 -15.30 -5.91 2.99
CA TRP A 84 -14.82 -5.05 1.90
C TRP A 84 -15.62 -3.75 1.71
N ILE A 85 -16.35 -3.34 2.75
CA ILE A 85 -17.11 -2.09 2.75
C ILE A 85 -16.30 -1.02 3.49
N PRO A 86 -15.98 0.10 2.83
CA PRO A 86 -15.35 1.24 3.48
C PRO A 86 -16.22 1.86 4.55
N VAL A 87 -15.58 2.26 5.64
CA VAL A 87 -16.21 2.91 6.78
C VAL A 87 -16.23 4.44 6.63
N TYR A 88 -17.29 5.08 7.13
CA TYR A 88 -17.45 6.53 7.13
C TYR A 88 -16.37 7.24 7.96
N ILE A 89 -15.99 8.45 7.54
CA ILE A 89 -14.90 9.23 8.15
C ILE A 89 -15.05 9.49 9.66
N LEU A 90 -16.30 9.54 10.16
CA LEU A 90 -16.58 9.72 11.58
C LEU A 90 -16.21 8.50 12.42
N GLU A 91 -16.47 7.30 11.91
CA GLU A 91 -16.22 6.04 12.62
C GLU A 91 -14.72 5.71 12.70
N ARG A 92 -13.92 6.24 11.75
CA ARG A 92 -12.45 6.18 11.75
C ARG A 92 -11.79 7.42 12.37
N ASN A 93 -12.46 8.14 13.26
CA ASN A 93 -11.91 9.32 13.97
C ASN A 93 -11.26 10.39 13.08
N LYS A 94 -11.78 10.59 11.85
CA LYS A 94 -11.23 11.50 10.83
C LYS A 94 -9.84 11.09 10.31
N SER A 95 -9.47 9.83 10.46
CA SER A 95 -8.27 9.24 9.85
C SER A 95 -8.23 9.51 8.34
N PRO A 96 -7.04 9.82 7.77
CA PRO A 96 -6.87 9.93 6.34
C PRO A 96 -6.96 8.57 5.61
N TYR A 97 -6.91 7.43 6.33
CA TYR A 97 -7.01 6.09 5.77
C TYR A 97 -8.46 5.65 5.59
N THR A 98 -8.85 5.27 4.39
CA THR A 98 -10.18 4.68 4.13
C THR A 98 -10.12 3.20 4.48
N ILE A 99 -10.58 2.86 5.68
CA ILE A 99 -10.53 1.49 6.24
C ILE A 99 -11.82 0.71 6.03
N SER A 100 -11.74 -0.62 6.09
CA SER A 100 -12.90 -1.49 6.28
C SER A 100 -13.36 -1.52 7.75
N PHE A 101 -14.40 -2.28 8.06
CA PHE A 101 -14.85 -2.48 9.43
C PHE A 101 -13.87 -3.31 10.28
N LEU A 102 -12.96 -4.07 9.66
CA LEU A 102 -12.12 -5.06 10.33
C LEU A 102 -11.22 -4.47 11.44
N PRO A 103 -10.47 -3.36 11.24
CA PRO A 103 -9.72 -2.73 12.32
C PRO A 103 -10.59 -2.24 13.49
N LEU A 104 -11.84 -1.84 13.22
CA LEU A 104 -12.79 -1.40 14.25
C LEU A 104 -13.37 -2.59 15.03
N ALA A 105 -13.64 -3.70 14.35
CA ALA A 105 -14.01 -4.96 14.99
C ALA A 105 -12.88 -5.43 15.93
N PHE A 106 -11.63 -5.40 15.45
CA PHE A 106 -10.46 -5.73 16.26
C PHE A 106 -10.35 -4.81 17.48
N ARG A 107 -10.47 -3.48 17.29
CA ARG A 107 -10.52 -2.50 18.39
C ARG A 107 -11.56 -2.87 19.46
N SER A 108 -12.77 -3.24 19.04
CA SER A 108 -13.87 -3.61 19.94
C SER A 108 -13.56 -4.87 20.75
N VAL A 109 -12.99 -5.90 20.11
CA VAL A 109 -12.58 -7.16 20.75
C VAL A 109 -11.51 -6.90 21.81
N ILE A 110 -10.42 -6.22 21.44
CA ILE A 110 -9.34 -5.88 22.38
C ILE A 110 -9.88 -5.04 23.53
N GLY A 111 -10.67 -3.99 23.22
CA GLY A 111 -11.21 -3.09 24.21
C GLY A 111 -12.08 -3.81 25.26
N SER A 112 -12.97 -4.69 24.81
CA SER A 112 -13.89 -5.44 25.67
C SER A 112 -13.18 -6.37 26.65
N ALA A 113 -12.14 -7.08 26.19
CA ALA A 113 -11.36 -7.97 27.04
C ALA A 113 -10.43 -7.20 27.99
N MET A 114 -9.72 -6.20 27.46
CA MET A 114 -8.71 -5.46 28.22
C MET A 114 -9.31 -4.52 29.27
N ASP A 115 -10.49 -3.94 29.04
CA ASP A 115 -11.20 -3.15 30.06
C ASP A 115 -11.59 -4.02 31.27
N GLN A 116 -11.99 -5.28 31.04
CA GLN A 116 -12.28 -6.22 32.12
C GLN A 116 -11.00 -6.69 32.82
N THR A 117 -9.97 -7.03 32.06
CA THR A 117 -8.65 -7.41 32.60
C THR A 117 -8.07 -6.31 33.48
N SER A 118 -8.16 -5.04 33.05
CA SER A 118 -7.70 -3.88 33.81
C SER A 118 -8.39 -3.79 35.18
N GLN A 119 -9.72 -3.95 35.23
CA GLN A 119 -10.48 -3.97 36.48
C GLN A 119 -10.05 -5.12 37.41
N MET A 120 -9.83 -6.31 36.86
CA MET A 120 -9.41 -7.48 37.63
C MET A 120 -8.00 -7.33 38.21
N ILE A 121 -7.06 -6.81 37.41
CA ILE A 121 -5.69 -6.54 37.85
C ILE A 121 -5.66 -5.45 38.93
N GLN A 122 -6.46 -4.40 38.79
CA GLN A 122 -6.57 -3.37 39.83
C GLN A 122 -7.05 -3.96 41.17
N SER A 123 -8.00 -4.91 41.14
CA SER A 123 -8.46 -5.62 42.33
C SER A 123 -7.37 -6.50 42.96
N LEU A 124 -6.52 -7.14 42.16
CA LEU A 124 -5.40 -7.93 42.67
C LEU A 124 -4.30 -7.02 43.25
N ARG A 125 -4.03 -5.89 42.60
CA ARG A 125 -2.99 -4.94 43.01
C ARG A 125 -3.25 -4.34 44.39
N SER A 126 -4.51 -4.08 44.74
CA SER A 126 -4.86 -3.64 46.11
C SER A 126 -4.52 -4.67 47.20
N GLU A 127 -4.36 -5.94 46.82
CA GLU A 127 -4.10 -7.04 47.77
C GLU A 127 -2.66 -7.54 47.72
N ALA A 128 -1.98 -7.44 46.58
CA ALA A 128 -0.57 -7.82 46.43
C ALA A 128 0.38 -7.07 47.37
N GLY A 129 0.06 -5.83 47.76
CA GLY A 129 0.85 -5.07 48.73
C GLY A 129 0.93 -5.69 50.14
N LYS A 130 0.19 -6.78 50.40
CA LYS A 130 0.13 -7.48 51.69
C LYS A 130 0.89 -8.81 51.71
N SER A 131 1.36 -9.31 50.56
CA SER A 131 1.99 -10.65 50.43
C SER A 131 2.95 -10.72 49.25
N GLU A 132 4.19 -11.18 49.52
CA GLU A 132 5.24 -11.36 48.50
C GLU A 132 4.84 -12.38 47.42
N ASP A 133 4.27 -13.53 47.81
CA ASP A 133 3.84 -14.56 46.86
C ASP A 133 2.76 -14.03 45.89
N MET A 134 1.86 -13.17 46.39
CA MET A 134 0.81 -12.56 45.59
C MET A 134 1.34 -11.45 44.67
N PHE A 135 2.45 -10.80 45.05
CA PHE A 135 3.15 -9.85 44.21
C PHE A 135 3.82 -10.55 43.01
N VAL A 136 4.50 -11.68 43.24
CA VAL A 136 5.09 -12.49 42.15
C VAL A 136 4.01 -12.98 41.19
N LEU A 137 2.89 -13.51 41.73
CA LEU A 137 1.75 -13.94 40.93
C LEU A 137 1.19 -12.81 40.06
N LEU A 138 1.09 -11.60 40.61
CA LEU A 138 0.60 -10.43 39.88
C LEU A 138 1.54 -10.07 38.72
N GLN A 139 2.85 -10.08 38.93
CA GLN A 139 3.83 -9.81 37.88
C GLN A 139 3.74 -10.83 36.73
N GLU A 140 3.59 -12.12 37.05
CA GLU A 140 3.38 -13.16 36.03
C GLU A 140 2.13 -12.91 35.18
N ILE A 141 1.04 -12.49 35.83
CA ILE A 141 -0.23 -12.18 35.15
C ILE A 141 -0.07 -10.94 34.27
N GLU A 142 0.52 -9.87 34.79
CA GLU A 142 0.76 -8.62 34.04
C GLU A 142 1.59 -8.88 32.78
N GLU A 143 2.66 -9.67 32.90
CA GLU A 143 3.52 -10.04 31.76
C GLU A 143 2.79 -10.94 30.75
N SER A 144 2.00 -11.92 31.22
CA SER A 144 1.19 -12.76 30.36
C SER A 144 0.15 -11.97 29.57
N VAL A 145 -0.47 -10.96 30.20
CA VAL A 145 -1.43 -10.06 29.56
C VAL A 145 -0.73 -9.19 28.51
N ARG A 146 0.43 -8.62 28.83
CA ARG A 146 1.24 -7.83 27.89
C ARG A 146 1.58 -8.62 26.62
N LEU A 147 2.15 -9.82 26.80
CA LEU A 147 2.51 -10.68 25.68
C LEU A 147 1.29 -11.08 24.85
N THR A 148 0.17 -11.39 25.50
CA THR A 148 -1.06 -11.73 24.77
C THR A 148 -1.59 -10.55 23.97
N PHE A 149 -1.58 -9.34 24.54
CA PHE A 149 -2.00 -8.11 23.87
C PHE A 149 -1.16 -7.87 22.61
N LEU A 150 0.17 -7.90 22.72
CA LEU A 150 1.07 -7.72 21.59
C LEU A 150 0.89 -8.81 20.53
N ASN A 151 0.78 -10.07 20.94
CA ASN A 151 0.54 -11.18 20.03
C ASN A 151 -0.80 -11.07 19.30
N CYS A 152 -1.85 -10.49 19.90
CA CYS A 152 -3.11 -10.26 19.17
C CYS A 152 -2.93 -9.30 18.00
N PHE A 153 -2.13 -8.25 18.15
CA PHE A 153 -1.81 -7.36 17.03
C PHE A 153 -0.97 -8.05 15.97
N LEU A 154 0.02 -8.86 16.37
CA LEU A 154 0.86 -9.60 15.43
C LEU A 154 0.06 -10.67 14.68
N ASP A 155 -0.81 -11.40 15.37
CA ASP A 155 -1.76 -12.35 14.77
C ASP A 155 -2.67 -11.61 13.77
N PHE A 156 -3.18 -10.43 14.13
CA PHE A 156 -3.99 -9.60 13.25
C PHE A 156 -3.22 -9.07 12.03
N ALA A 157 -1.98 -8.63 12.20
CA ALA A 157 -1.09 -8.26 11.10
C ALA A 157 -0.86 -9.45 10.14
N GLY A 158 -0.65 -10.65 10.69
CA GLY A 158 -0.54 -11.88 9.91
C GLY A 158 -1.79 -12.20 9.10
N HIS A 159 -2.99 -11.91 9.63
CA HIS A 159 -4.24 -12.04 8.87
C HIS A 159 -4.33 -11.02 7.72
N LEU A 160 -3.98 -9.76 7.96
CA LEU A 160 -3.93 -8.74 6.90
C LEU A 160 -2.92 -9.12 5.80
N GLU A 161 -1.78 -9.70 6.17
CA GLU A 161 -0.78 -10.23 5.24
C GLU A 161 -1.33 -11.36 4.36
N GLN A 162 -2.02 -12.32 4.98
CA GLN A 162 -2.64 -13.43 4.28
C GLN A 162 -3.68 -12.92 3.28
N ILE A 163 -4.56 -12.02 3.73
CA ILE A 163 -5.58 -11.40 2.88
C ILE A 163 -4.93 -10.70 1.69
N GLY A 164 -3.91 -9.85 1.91
CA GLY A 164 -3.19 -9.16 0.84
C GLY A 164 -2.53 -10.13 -0.16
N SER A 165 -1.92 -11.20 0.35
CA SER A 165 -1.26 -12.22 -0.48
C SER A 165 -2.25 -13.03 -1.33
N GLU A 166 -3.42 -13.37 -0.79
CA GLU A 166 -4.49 -14.05 -1.52
C GLU A 166 -5.03 -13.17 -2.67
N LEU A 167 -5.22 -11.87 -2.42
CA LEU A 167 -5.62 -10.91 -3.45
C LEU A 167 -4.59 -10.80 -4.58
N ALA A 168 -3.30 -10.75 -4.24
CA ALA A 168 -2.22 -10.68 -5.24
C ALA A 168 -2.14 -11.96 -6.11
N LEU A 169 -2.37 -13.14 -5.52
CA LEU A 169 -2.30 -14.43 -6.22
C LEU A 169 -3.49 -14.69 -7.14
N ASN A 170 -4.71 -14.28 -6.74
CA ASN A 170 -5.93 -14.47 -7.54
C ASN A 170 -5.88 -13.77 -8.91
N LYS A 171 -4.99 -12.79 -9.09
CA LYS A 171 -4.70 -12.15 -10.38
C LYS A 171 -3.88 -13.05 -11.32
N SER A 172 -2.82 -13.68 -10.81
CA SER A 172 -1.95 -14.58 -11.59
C SER A 172 -2.70 -15.78 -12.19
N SER A 173 -3.64 -16.34 -11.43
CA SER A 173 -4.47 -17.47 -11.90
C SER A 173 -5.54 -17.07 -12.91
N LYS A 174 -6.12 -15.86 -12.81
CA LYS A 174 -7.11 -15.36 -13.79
C LYS A 174 -6.47 -14.86 -15.09
N GLU A 175 -5.32 -14.18 -15.04
CA GLU A 175 -4.60 -13.73 -16.25
C GLU A 175 -4.07 -14.91 -17.07
N SER A 176 -3.67 -16.01 -16.42
CA SER A 176 -3.24 -17.23 -17.12
C SER A 176 -4.38 -18.00 -17.80
N LEU A 177 -5.62 -17.91 -17.29
CA LEU A 177 -6.80 -18.54 -17.91
C LEU A 177 -7.33 -17.74 -19.11
N HIS A 178 -7.17 -16.42 -19.13
CA HIS A 178 -7.70 -15.57 -20.20
C HIS A 178 -6.86 -15.60 -21.49
N LEU A 179 -5.62 -16.10 -21.44
CA LEU A 179 -4.75 -16.25 -22.62
C LEU A 179 -4.90 -17.61 -23.33
N GLN A 180 -5.77 -18.53 -22.86
CA GLN A 180 -5.81 -19.90 -23.36
C GLN A 180 -7.16 -20.43 -23.87
N SER A 181 -8.18 -19.59 -24.07
CA SER A 181 -9.43 -20.08 -24.70
C SER A 181 -10.04 -19.08 -25.68
N GLY A 182 -9.83 -19.35 -26.96
CA GLY A 182 -10.68 -18.85 -28.03
C GLY A 182 -11.95 -19.72 -28.11
N TYR A 183 -13.11 -19.06 -28.03
CA TYR A 183 -14.48 -19.59 -28.14
C TYR A 183 -15.00 -20.44 -26.97
N SER A 184 -15.96 -19.91 -26.19
CA SER A 184 -17.37 -20.34 -26.26
C SER A 184 -18.31 -19.57 -25.32
N HIS A 185 -19.46 -19.23 -25.91
CA HIS A 185 -20.79 -18.86 -25.42
C HIS A 185 -21.11 -18.79 -23.91
N GLU A 186 -21.79 -17.68 -23.57
CA GLU A 186 -22.74 -17.44 -22.48
C GLU A 186 -23.06 -18.61 -21.54
N SER A 187 -22.68 -18.46 -20.26
CA SER A 187 -23.49 -18.94 -19.15
C SER A 187 -23.40 -17.95 -17.99
N GLU A 188 -24.33 -17.00 -17.98
CA GLU A 188 -24.78 -16.31 -16.78
C GLU A 188 -25.32 -17.36 -15.79
N GLU A 189 -24.50 -17.77 -14.82
CA GLU A 189 -25.00 -18.35 -13.59
C GLU A 189 -24.49 -17.54 -12.40
N LYS A 190 -25.38 -16.64 -11.96
CA LYS A 190 -25.38 -15.90 -10.70
C LYS A 190 -24.80 -16.71 -9.55
N SER A 191 -23.71 -16.23 -8.98
CA SER A 191 -23.37 -16.45 -7.58
C SER A 191 -23.31 -15.11 -6.86
N SER A 192 -23.85 -15.13 -5.63
CA SER A 192 -23.86 -14.11 -4.59
C SER A 192 -24.65 -12.81 -4.83
N SER A 193 -25.53 -12.54 -3.87
CA SER A 193 -26.01 -11.22 -3.52
C SER A 193 -24.84 -10.26 -3.32
N ASP A 194 -24.57 -9.42 -4.32
CA ASP A 194 -23.66 -8.29 -4.18
C ASP A 194 -24.25 -7.35 -3.13
N LEU A 195 -23.58 -7.27 -1.98
CA LEU A 195 -23.89 -6.33 -0.93
C LEU A 195 -23.58 -4.92 -1.49
N GLU A 196 -24.60 -4.07 -1.59
CA GLU A 196 -24.50 -2.72 -2.15
C GLU A 196 -23.39 -1.93 -1.41
N GLY A 197 -22.29 -1.62 -2.12
CA GLY A 197 -21.12 -0.91 -1.58
C GLY A 197 -19.86 -1.76 -1.30
N SER A 198 -19.89 -3.07 -1.53
CA SER A 198 -18.69 -3.93 -1.43
C SER A 198 -17.71 -3.68 -2.59
N ILE A 199 -16.42 -3.54 -2.28
CA ILE A 199 -15.36 -3.41 -3.29
C ILE A 199 -15.09 -4.78 -3.90
N VAL A 200 -15.27 -4.88 -5.23
CA VAL A 200 -15.06 -6.13 -6.00
C VAL A 200 -13.70 -6.15 -6.71
N ASP A 201 -13.12 -4.98 -7.01
CA ASP A 201 -11.82 -4.89 -7.69
C ASP A 201 -10.65 -5.25 -6.76
N SER A 202 -9.81 -6.18 -7.21
CA SER A 202 -8.68 -6.69 -6.42
C SER A 202 -7.63 -5.64 -6.08
N HIS A 203 -7.37 -4.63 -6.93
CA HIS A 203 -6.41 -3.58 -6.63
C HIS A 203 -6.98 -2.61 -5.59
N GLN A 204 -8.27 -2.27 -5.67
CA GLN A 204 -8.96 -1.49 -4.66
C GLN A 204 -9.04 -2.22 -3.32
N GLN A 205 -9.28 -3.54 -3.33
CA GLN A 205 -9.22 -4.38 -2.13
C GLN A 205 -7.82 -4.39 -1.51
N LEU A 206 -6.76 -4.47 -2.33
CA LEU A 206 -5.38 -4.40 -1.87
C LEU A 206 -5.04 -3.03 -1.25
N LEU A 207 -5.55 -1.94 -1.83
CA LEU A 207 -5.46 -0.59 -1.25
C LEU A 207 -6.24 -0.45 0.06
N LEU A 208 -7.38 -1.12 0.19
CA LEU A 208 -8.15 -1.17 1.43
C LEU A 208 -7.36 -1.89 2.53
N VAL A 209 -6.71 -3.02 2.20
CA VAL A 209 -5.81 -3.73 3.12
C VAL A 209 -4.64 -2.84 3.53
N LEU A 210 -4.00 -2.13 2.59
CA LEU A 210 -2.96 -1.14 2.89
C LEU A 210 -3.45 -0.03 3.83
N SER A 211 -4.67 0.44 3.62
CA SER A 211 -5.29 1.46 4.47
C SER A 211 -5.57 0.93 5.87
N ASN A 212 -6.03 -0.32 5.99
CA ASN A 212 -6.20 -1.00 7.26
C ASN A 212 -4.87 -1.13 8.01
N ILE A 213 -3.79 -1.54 7.32
CA ILE A 213 -2.44 -1.65 7.87
C ILE A 213 -1.97 -0.27 8.37
N GLY A 214 -2.07 0.77 7.54
CA GLY A 214 -1.66 2.13 7.88
C GLY A 214 -2.43 2.69 9.08
N TYR A 215 -3.75 2.50 9.13
CA TYR A 215 -4.57 2.87 10.29
C TYR A 215 -4.17 2.12 11.56
N CYS A 216 -3.87 0.82 11.45
CA CYS A 216 -3.39 0.05 12.59
C CYS A 216 -2.05 0.57 13.11
N LYS A 217 -1.12 0.85 12.21
CA LYS A 217 0.22 1.36 12.49
C LYS A 217 0.18 2.75 13.15
N ASP A 218 -0.51 3.71 12.53
CA ASP A 218 -0.41 5.13 12.89
C ASP A 218 -1.40 5.54 13.98
N GLU A 219 -2.51 4.81 14.14
CA GLU A 219 -3.58 5.19 15.06
C GLU A 219 -3.87 4.10 16.10
N LEU A 220 -4.31 2.92 15.66
CA LEU A 220 -4.88 1.93 16.56
C LEU A 220 -3.87 1.35 17.56
N SER A 221 -2.65 1.06 17.10
CA SER A 221 -1.56 0.56 17.94
C SER A 221 -1.27 1.55 19.08
N TYR A 222 -1.12 2.84 18.77
CA TYR A 222 -0.87 3.86 19.79
C TYR A 222 -2.08 4.08 20.71
N GLU A 223 -3.30 4.08 20.17
CA GLU A 223 -4.52 4.26 20.96
C GLU A 223 -4.64 3.18 22.04
N LEU A 224 -4.62 1.91 21.64
CA LEU A 224 -4.84 0.80 22.55
C LEU A 224 -3.62 0.58 23.46
N PHE A 225 -2.40 0.72 22.95
CA PHE A 225 -1.20 0.60 23.78
C PHE A 225 -1.18 1.65 24.88
N ASN A 226 -1.43 2.93 24.56
CA ASN A 226 -1.46 3.99 25.57
C ASN A 226 -2.61 3.83 26.57
N LYS A 227 -3.75 3.28 26.15
CA LYS A 227 -4.88 3.00 27.05
C LYS A 227 -4.52 1.92 28.08
N TYR A 228 -3.81 0.87 27.68
CA TYR A 228 -3.62 -0.32 28.51
C TYR A 228 -2.23 -0.51 29.13
N LYS A 229 -1.20 0.23 28.69
CA LYS A 229 0.18 0.04 29.17
C LYS A 229 0.33 0.07 30.70
N MET A 230 -0.47 0.89 31.37
CA MET A 230 -0.48 1.02 32.84
C MET A 230 -0.77 -0.29 33.59
N ILE A 231 -1.33 -1.30 32.90
CA ILE A 231 -1.51 -2.65 33.44
C ILE A 231 -0.16 -3.28 33.77
N TRP A 232 0.83 -3.18 32.90
CA TRP A 232 2.16 -3.81 33.04
C TRP A 232 3.32 -2.84 33.30
N SER A 233 3.09 -1.52 33.26
CA SER A 233 4.15 -0.51 33.51
C SER A 233 4.79 -0.55 34.91
N GLN A 234 4.17 -1.19 35.91
CA GLN A 234 4.71 -1.19 37.27
C GLN A 234 5.80 -2.25 37.49
N SER A 235 5.83 -3.29 36.65
CA SER A 235 6.81 -4.37 36.75
C SER A 235 8.10 -4.10 35.98
N ARG A 236 8.13 -3.06 35.12
CA ARG A 236 9.25 -2.76 34.21
C ARG A 236 9.84 -1.36 34.42
N GLY A 237 11.08 -1.18 33.94
CA GLY A 237 11.72 0.13 33.85
C GLY A 237 11.20 0.92 32.63
N LYS A 238 11.22 2.25 32.71
CA LYS A 238 10.68 3.15 31.66
C LYS A 238 11.23 2.89 30.25
N ASP A 239 12.49 2.47 30.12
CA ASP A 239 13.13 2.28 28.81
C ASP A 239 12.65 1.02 28.06
N GLU A 240 12.09 0.04 28.76
CA GLU A 240 11.57 -1.21 28.16
C GLU A 240 10.10 -1.10 27.70
N GLU A 241 9.36 -0.08 28.13
CA GLU A 241 7.96 0.12 27.74
C GLU A 241 7.84 0.70 26.32
N ASP A 242 8.73 1.63 25.97
CA ASP A 242 8.70 2.27 24.66
C ASP A 242 9.22 1.33 23.54
N SER A 243 9.96 0.27 23.88
CA SER A 243 10.42 -0.72 22.88
C SER A 243 9.26 -1.55 22.33
N ASP A 244 8.29 -1.95 23.16
CA ASP A 244 7.19 -2.83 22.74
C ASP A 244 6.33 -2.19 21.64
N ILE A 245 6.01 -0.89 21.78
CA ILE A 245 5.23 -0.16 20.77
C ILE A 245 6.06 0.10 19.51
N GLN A 246 7.37 0.34 19.64
CA GLN A 246 8.26 0.49 18.49
C GLN A 246 8.35 -0.81 17.69
N ASP A 247 8.56 -1.95 18.34
CA ASP A 247 8.61 -3.26 17.70
C ASP A 247 7.29 -3.58 16.98
N LEU A 248 6.16 -3.20 17.60
CA LEU A 248 4.84 -3.38 17.01
C LEU A 248 4.65 -2.51 15.75
N VAL A 249 4.99 -1.23 15.82
CA VAL A 249 4.90 -0.29 14.69
C VAL A 249 5.86 -0.70 13.57
N MET A 250 7.05 -1.20 13.91
CA MET A 250 8.00 -1.74 12.94
C MET A 250 7.45 -2.98 12.23
N SER A 251 6.72 -3.84 12.94
CA SER A 251 6.06 -5.01 12.36
C SER A 251 5.00 -4.60 11.33
N PHE A 252 4.13 -3.64 11.66
CA PHE A 252 3.17 -3.09 10.69
C PHE A 252 3.83 -2.33 9.54
N SER A 253 4.94 -1.63 9.80
CA SER A 253 5.72 -0.95 8.75
C SER A 253 6.27 -1.96 7.74
N GLY A 254 6.88 -3.05 8.21
CA GLY A 254 7.38 -4.12 7.33
C GLY A 254 6.26 -4.78 6.53
N LEU A 255 5.08 -4.96 7.12
CA LEU A 255 3.90 -5.45 6.42
C LEU A 255 3.39 -4.47 5.36
N GLU A 256 3.34 -3.17 5.67
CA GLU A 256 2.98 -2.12 4.72
C GLU A 256 3.87 -2.13 3.49
N GLU A 257 5.20 -2.22 3.68
CA GLU A 257 6.14 -2.34 2.55
C GLU A 257 5.85 -3.57 1.69
N LYS A 258 5.58 -4.71 2.32
CA LYS A 258 5.33 -5.98 1.63
C LYS A 258 4.08 -5.92 0.76
N VAL A 259 2.97 -5.42 1.30
CA VAL A 259 1.71 -5.30 0.57
C VAL A 259 1.79 -4.17 -0.47
N LEU A 260 2.49 -3.07 -0.16
CA LEU A 260 2.69 -1.96 -1.09
C LEU A 260 3.48 -2.43 -2.32
N ALA A 261 4.53 -3.24 -2.11
CA ALA A 261 5.30 -3.83 -3.20
C ALA A 261 4.43 -4.69 -4.13
N GLN A 262 3.44 -5.43 -3.60
CA GLN A 262 2.50 -6.20 -4.43
C GLN A 262 1.62 -5.28 -5.28
N TYR A 263 1.11 -4.20 -4.68
CA TYR A 263 0.28 -3.21 -5.39
C TYR A 263 1.09 -2.48 -6.48
N THR A 264 2.27 -1.96 -6.13
CA THR A 264 3.11 -1.22 -7.08
C THR A 264 3.62 -2.12 -8.19
N PHE A 265 3.96 -3.38 -7.91
CA PHE A 265 4.30 -4.35 -8.96
C PHE A 265 3.15 -4.55 -9.95
N ALA A 266 1.92 -4.71 -9.45
CA ALA A 266 0.74 -4.88 -10.29
C ALA A 266 0.44 -3.65 -11.16
N LYS A 267 0.62 -2.44 -10.63
CA LYS A 267 0.44 -1.18 -11.38
C LYS A 267 1.60 -0.88 -12.33
N ALA A 268 2.83 -1.22 -11.96
CA ALA A 268 4.00 -1.08 -12.82
C ALA A 268 3.85 -1.88 -14.12
N ASN A 269 3.23 -3.07 -14.08
CA ASN A 269 2.92 -3.82 -15.30
C ASN A 269 1.94 -3.07 -16.23
N LEU A 270 0.90 -2.43 -15.68
CA LEU A 270 -0.04 -1.61 -16.47
C LEU A 270 0.68 -0.40 -17.10
N ILE A 271 1.52 0.27 -16.31
CA ILE A 271 2.33 1.41 -16.77
C ILE A 271 3.32 0.96 -17.84
N ARG A 272 3.94 -0.22 -17.70
CA ARG A 272 4.83 -0.78 -18.73
C ARG A 272 4.09 -1.05 -20.04
N THR A 273 2.88 -1.59 -19.99
CA THR A 273 2.04 -1.75 -21.19
C THR A 273 1.74 -0.39 -21.83
N ALA A 274 1.31 0.60 -21.04
CA ALA A 274 1.07 1.95 -21.54
C ALA A 274 2.33 2.61 -22.14
N ALA A 275 3.49 2.38 -21.53
CA ALA A 275 4.78 2.88 -22.04
C ALA A 275 5.18 2.19 -23.35
N MET A 276 4.91 0.90 -23.48
CA MET A 276 5.09 0.15 -24.73
C MET A 276 4.16 0.68 -25.83
N ASP A 277 2.90 0.95 -25.50
CA ASP A 277 1.95 1.51 -26.46
C ASP A 277 2.35 2.92 -26.90
N TYR A 278 2.80 3.75 -25.96
CA TYR A 278 3.35 5.07 -26.20
C TYR A 278 4.55 5.03 -27.18
N LEU A 279 5.53 4.17 -26.91
CA LEU A 279 6.80 4.18 -27.62
C LEU A 279 6.75 3.38 -28.93
N LEU A 280 6.05 2.25 -28.96
CA LEU A 280 6.12 1.28 -30.06
C LEU A 280 4.80 1.18 -30.85
N ASN A 281 3.64 1.25 -30.18
CA ASN A 281 2.35 1.00 -30.84
C ASN A 281 1.57 2.28 -31.20
N SER A 282 2.18 3.46 -31.04
CA SER A 282 1.56 4.76 -31.36
C SER A 282 1.48 5.08 -32.85
N GLY A 283 1.94 4.16 -33.72
CA GLY A 283 1.93 4.31 -35.17
C GLY A 283 3.01 5.25 -35.73
N VAL A 284 3.94 5.72 -34.88
CA VAL A 284 5.06 6.57 -35.29
C VAL A 284 6.21 5.71 -35.81
N GLN A 285 6.69 6.01 -37.01
CA GLN A 285 7.95 5.47 -37.52
C GLN A 285 9.07 6.43 -37.14
N TRP A 286 9.86 6.09 -36.12
CA TRP A 286 10.87 6.98 -35.54
C TRP A 286 11.98 7.41 -36.51
N GLY A 287 12.25 6.62 -37.55
CA GLY A 287 13.18 6.98 -38.63
C GLY A 287 12.60 7.86 -39.75
N ALA A 288 11.31 8.16 -39.70
CA ALA A 288 10.60 9.03 -40.65
C ALA A 288 9.47 9.78 -39.92
N ALA A 289 9.81 10.37 -38.78
CA ALA A 289 8.83 10.92 -37.87
C ALA A 289 8.22 12.23 -38.43
N PRO A 290 6.93 12.47 -38.20
CA PRO A 290 6.30 13.72 -38.60
C PRO A 290 6.90 14.91 -37.84
N ILE A 291 6.75 16.10 -38.41
CA ILE A 291 7.19 17.34 -37.76
C ILE A 291 6.52 17.48 -36.39
N VAL A 292 7.31 17.84 -35.38
CA VAL A 292 6.85 18.10 -34.01
C VAL A 292 5.80 19.20 -33.98
N LYS A 293 4.59 18.85 -33.55
CA LYS A 293 3.42 19.76 -33.43
C LYS A 293 2.99 20.01 -31.98
N GLY A 294 3.39 19.17 -31.03
CA GLY A 294 2.97 19.20 -29.64
C GLY A 294 3.08 17.83 -29.00
N VAL A 295 2.51 17.66 -27.80
CA VAL A 295 2.49 16.38 -27.08
C VAL A 295 1.51 15.44 -27.79
N ARG A 296 1.90 14.19 -28.06
CA ARG A 296 1.03 13.21 -28.70
C ARG A 296 -0.01 12.68 -27.72
N ASP A 297 -1.18 12.29 -28.24
CA ASP A 297 -2.23 11.61 -27.45
C ASP A 297 -1.68 10.37 -26.74
N ALA A 298 -0.78 9.61 -27.38
CA ALA A 298 -0.14 8.45 -26.77
C ALA A 298 0.65 8.78 -25.49
N ALA A 299 1.24 9.98 -25.41
CA ALA A 299 1.92 10.45 -24.19
C ALA A 299 0.91 10.84 -23.11
N LEU A 300 -0.24 11.40 -23.50
CA LEU A 300 -1.34 11.72 -22.58
C LEU A 300 -1.99 10.45 -22.02
N GLU A 301 -2.19 9.41 -22.84
CA GLU A 301 -2.75 8.13 -22.38
C GLU A 301 -1.83 7.42 -21.36
N LEU A 302 -0.51 7.48 -21.58
CA LEU A 302 0.46 7.02 -20.58
C LEU A 302 0.32 7.80 -19.27
N LEU A 303 0.21 9.14 -19.35
CA LEU A 303 0.01 9.97 -18.16
C LEU A 303 -1.33 9.69 -17.47
N HIS A 304 -2.42 9.47 -18.22
CA HIS A 304 -3.73 9.10 -17.67
C HIS A 304 -3.67 7.81 -16.85
N THR A 305 -2.82 6.85 -17.23
CA THR A 305 -2.59 5.64 -16.44
C THR A 305 -2.03 5.97 -15.05
N LEU A 306 -1.07 6.90 -14.96
CA LEU A 306 -0.55 7.39 -13.67
C LEU A 306 -1.59 8.21 -12.89
N VAL A 307 -2.38 9.05 -13.56
CA VAL A 307 -3.46 9.83 -12.95
C VAL A 307 -4.54 8.93 -12.35
N ALA A 308 -4.88 7.83 -13.04
CA ALA A 308 -5.81 6.83 -12.52
C ALA A 308 -5.28 6.23 -11.22
N VAL A 309 -4.01 5.82 -11.20
CA VAL A 309 -3.37 5.31 -9.97
C VAL A 309 -3.34 6.36 -8.85
N HIS A 310 -2.99 7.61 -9.16
CA HIS A 310 -3.04 8.71 -8.19
C HIS A 310 -4.44 8.83 -7.58
N SER A 311 -5.49 8.83 -8.40
CA SER A 311 -6.88 8.98 -7.94
C SER A 311 -7.32 7.83 -7.01
N GLU A 312 -6.96 6.59 -7.35
CA GLU A 312 -7.29 5.41 -6.55
C GLU A 312 -6.58 5.45 -5.19
N VAL A 313 -5.28 5.75 -5.18
CA VAL A 313 -4.48 5.80 -3.95
C VAL A 313 -4.90 6.97 -3.07
N PHE A 314 -5.18 8.15 -3.66
CA PHE A 314 -5.65 9.32 -2.92
C PHE A 314 -6.99 9.05 -2.21
N ALA A 315 -7.91 8.31 -2.85
CA ALA A 315 -9.20 7.98 -2.27
C ALA A 315 -9.11 6.96 -1.12
N CYS A 316 -8.19 5.98 -1.23
CA CYS A 316 -8.08 4.89 -0.27
C CYS A 316 -7.01 5.14 0.81
N ALA A 317 -5.78 5.38 0.38
CA ALA A 317 -4.58 5.40 1.23
C ALA A 317 -3.76 6.70 1.01
N LYS A 318 -4.40 7.86 1.20
CA LYS A 318 -3.77 9.18 0.97
C LYS A 318 -2.36 9.33 1.55
N PRO A 319 -2.05 8.87 2.79
CA PRO A 319 -0.69 8.98 3.35
C PRO A 319 0.39 8.24 2.57
N LEU A 320 0.02 7.24 1.75
CA LEU A 320 0.94 6.44 0.94
C LEU A 320 1.10 6.96 -0.49
N LEU A 321 0.43 8.05 -0.86
CA LEU A 321 0.38 8.56 -2.23
C LEU A 321 1.77 8.89 -2.80
N ASP A 322 2.52 9.75 -2.11
CA ASP A 322 3.83 10.22 -2.58
C ASP A 322 4.81 9.06 -2.77
N LYS A 323 4.81 8.13 -1.82
CA LYS A 323 5.64 6.93 -1.86
C LYS A 323 5.24 6.00 -3.01
N THR A 324 3.94 5.79 -3.21
CA THR A 324 3.42 4.93 -4.27
C THR A 324 3.76 5.49 -5.65
N LEU A 325 3.52 6.78 -5.87
CA LEU A 325 3.82 7.44 -7.14
C LEU A 325 5.33 7.56 -7.36
N GLY A 326 6.13 7.81 -6.32
CA GLY A 326 7.58 7.80 -6.42
C GLY A 326 8.12 6.48 -6.98
N ILE A 327 7.69 5.34 -6.42
CA ILE A 327 8.07 4.00 -6.89
C ILE A 327 7.66 3.79 -8.35
N LEU A 328 6.44 4.17 -8.72
CA LEU A 328 5.90 3.92 -10.06
C LEU A 328 6.53 4.84 -11.13
N VAL A 329 6.83 6.09 -10.78
CA VAL A 329 7.50 7.03 -11.68
C VAL A 329 8.94 6.61 -11.92
N GLU A 330 9.67 6.20 -10.87
CA GLU A 330 11.01 5.62 -11.03
C GLU A 330 10.98 4.39 -11.96
N GLY A 331 10.07 3.46 -11.70
CA GLY A 331 9.86 2.29 -12.56
C GLY A 331 9.45 2.62 -13.99
N LEU A 332 8.73 3.73 -14.24
CA LEU A 332 8.43 4.21 -15.59
C LEU A 332 9.69 4.67 -16.32
N ILE A 333 10.55 5.43 -15.66
CA ILE A 333 11.80 5.92 -16.28
C ILE A 333 12.71 4.73 -16.63
N ASP A 334 12.86 3.77 -15.72
CA ASP A 334 13.60 2.54 -16.00
C ASP A 334 12.95 1.70 -17.11
N THR A 335 11.61 1.75 -17.20
CA THR A 335 10.88 1.12 -18.29
C THR A 335 11.22 1.76 -19.64
N PHE A 336 11.36 3.09 -19.74
CA PHE A 336 11.79 3.72 -20.98
C PHE A 336 13.18 3.25 -21.44
N LEU A 337 14.13 3.13 -20.51
CA LEU A 337 15.47 2.58 -20.79
C LEU A 337 15.37 1.13 -21.29
N SER A 338 14.67 0.27 -20.55
CA SER A 338 14.55 -1.15 -20.91
C SER A 338 13.85 -1.34 -22.27
N LEU A 339 12.76 -0.61 -22.53
CA LEU A 339 12.05 -0.68 -23.81
C LEU A 339 12.91 -0.20 -24.97
N TYR A 340 13.73 0.84 -24.76
CA TYR A 340 14.71 1.26 -25.75
C TYR A 340 15.70 0.13 -26.05
N ASP A 341 16.34 -0.42 -25.01
CA ASP A 341 17.36 -1.45 -25.18
C ASP A 341 16.83 -2.74 -25.81
N GLU A 342 15.62 -3.16 -25.44
CA GLU A 342 14.91 -4.31 -26.00
C GLU A 342 14.60 -4.14 -27.50
N ASN A 343 14.38 -2.90 -27.96
CA ASN A 343 13.86 -2.60 -29.30
C ASN A 343 14.80 -1.79 -30.20
N LYS A 344 16.02 -1.46 -29.75
CA LYS A 344 17.03 -0.70 -30.51
C LYS A 344 17.43 -1.31 -31.85
N SER A 345 17.21 -2.60 -32.03
CA SER A 345 17.52 -3.33 -33.28
C SER A 345 16.29 -3.56 -34.17
N LYS A 346 15.09 -3.20 -33.71
CA LYS A 346 13.81 -3.41 -34.40
C LYS A 346 13.12 -2.07 -34.68
N ASP A 347 12.11 -1.73 -33.89
CA ASP A 347 11.26 -0.55 -34.04
C ASP A 347 12.01 0.77 -33.80
N LEU A 348 13.11 0.72 -33.04
CA LEU A 348 13.99 1.86 -32.74
C LEU A 348 15.33 1.76 -33.48
N ARG A 349 15.39 1.03 -34.60
CA ARG A 349 16.61 0.87 -35.40
C ARG A 349 17.16 2.21 -35.91
N SER A 350 16.28 3.12 -36.31
CA SER A 350 16.64 4.46 -36.75
C SER A 350 15.78 5.49 -36.05
N LEU A 351 16.40 6.63 -35.72
CA LEU A 351 15.79 7.78 -35.09
C LEU A 351 16.20 9.02 -35.89
N ASP A 352 15.26 9.64 -36.59
CA ASP A 352 15.51 10.87 -37.33
C ASP A 352 15.46 12.10 -36.42
N ALA A 353 15.81 13.27 -36.96
CA ALA A 353 15.84 14.51 -36.20
C ALA A 353 14.46 14.90 -35.62
N ASN A 354 13.38 14.60 -36.32
CA ASN A 354 12.03 14.90 -35.85
C ASN A 354 11.60 13.96 -34.72
N GLY A 355 11.93 12.67 -34.83
CA GLY A 355 11.63 11.65 -33.84
C GLY A 355 12.38 11.91 -32.54
N PHE A 356 13.68 12.27 -32.64
CA PHE A 356 14.46 12.71 -31.50
C PHE A 356 13.85 13.95 -30.83
N CYS A 357 13.52 14.99 -31.61
CA CYS A 357 12.90 16.21 -31.07
C CYS A 357 11.56 15.91 -30.39
N GLN A 358 10.73 15.01 -30.95
CA GLN A 358 9.46 14.63 -30.37
C GLN A 358 9.65 13.91 -29.03
N LEU A 359 10.53 12.91 -28.96
CA LEU A 359 10.79 12.15 -27.74
C LEU A 359 11.39 13.05 -26.64
N MET A 360 12.37 13.89 -26.98
CA MET A 360 12.95 14.82 -26.01
C MET A 360 11.93 15.80 -25.46
N PHE A 361 11.07 16.34 -26.33
CA PHE A 361 9.99 17.23 -25.92
C PHE A 361 8.99 16.54 -24.97
N GLU A 362 8.63 15.29 -25.25
CA GLU A 362 7.71 14.52 -24.39
C GLU A 362 8.37 14.06 -23.08
N LEU A 363 9.66 13.73 -23.08
CA LEU A 363 10.42 13.43 -21.86
C LEU A 363 10.54 14.66 -20.95
N GLU A 364 10.78 15.85 -21.50
CA GLU A 364 10.79 17.10 -20.73
C GLU A 364 9.40 17.44 -20.17
N TYR A 365 8.35 17.15 -20.95
CA TYR A 365 6.97 17.25 -20.49
C TYR A 365 6.69 16.32 -19.29
N PHE A 366 7.09 15.05 -19.39
CA PHE A 366 6.98 14.11 -18.27
C PHE A 366 7.82 14.53 -17.07
N GLU A 367 9.06 14.99 -17.28
CA GLU A 367 9.93 15.48 -16.21
C GLU A 367 9.27 16.63 -15.45
N THR A 368 8.66 17.57 -16.18
CA THR A 368 7.99 18.74 -15.60
C THR A 368 6.77 18.32 -14.77
N ILE A 369 5.90 17.46 -15.30
CA ILE A 369 4.67 17.05 -14.63
C ILE A 369 4.94 16.13 -13.45
N LEU A 370 5.87 15.18 -13.61
CA LEU A 370 6.20 14.18 -12.60
C LEU A 370 7.27 14.66 -11.62
N ASN A 371 7.73 15.91 -11.73
CA ASN A 371 8.74 16.49 -10.87
C ASN A 371 8.53 16.28 -9.35
N PRO A 372 7.30 16.37 -8.80
CA PRO A 372 7.05 16.10 -7.38
C PRO A 372 7.40 14.67 -6.93
N TYR A 373 7.35 13.71 -7.85
CA TYR A 373 7.53 12.29 -7.58
C TYR A 373 8.88 11.74 -8.09
N LEU A 374 9.68 12.57 -8.77
CA LEU A 374 10.99 12.17 -9.29
C LEU A 374 12.04 12.08 -8.17
N THR A 375 12.45 10.84 -7.87
CA THR A 375 13.57 10.53 -6.98
C THR A 375 14.91 10.95 -7.63
N PRO A 376 16.00 11.12 -6.84
CA PRO A 376 17.33 11.39 -7.39
C PRO A 376 17.76 10.34 -8.42
N ASP A 377 17.49 9.07 -8.14
CA ASP A 377 17.83 7.93 -9.00
C ASP A 377 17.01 7.97 -10.30
N ALA A 378 15.70 8.23 -10.22
CA ALA A 378 14.85 8.42 -11.40
C ALA A 378 15.34 9.56 -12.31
N ARG A 379 15.87 10.66 -11.73
CA ARG A 379 16.43 11.77 -12.51
C ARG A 379 17.72 11.37 -13.22
N GLU A 380 18.54 10.52 -12.60
CA GLU A 380 19.73 9.97 -13.24
C GLU A 380 19.35 9.03 -14.39
N SER A 381 18.41 8.09 -14.17
CA SER A 381 17.88 7.22 -15.22
C SER A 381 17.25 8.00 -16.38
N LEU A 382 16.58 9.13 -16.09
CA LEU A 382 15.99 9.97 -17.12
C LEU A 382 17.06 10.65 -17.97
N LYS A 383 18.11 11.19 -17.35
CA LYS A 383 19.27 11.74 -18.07
C LYS A 383 19.98 10.68 -18.91
N SER A 384 20.11 9.47 -18.39
CA SER A 384 20.63 8.33 -19.14
C SER A 384 19.77 8.05 -20.38
N SER A 385 18.44 8.03 -20.23
CA SER A 385 17.50 7.84 -21.34
C SER A 385 17.67 8.90 -22.43
N GLN A 386 17.75 10.17 -22.03
CA GLN A 386 17.98 11.29 -22.93
C GLN A 386 19.34 11.17 -23.66
N GLY A 387 20.38 10.72 -22.95
CA GLY A 387 21.71 10.50 -23.52
C GLY A 387 21.72 9.40 -24.59
N VAL A 388 21.07 8.27 -24.31
CA VAL A 388 20.97 7.13 -25.24
C VAL A 388 20.18 7.51 -26.50
N LEU A 389 19.11 8.29 -26.36
CA LEU A 389 18.37 8.81 -27.52
C LEU A 389 19.21 9.77 -28.36
N LEU A 390 20.02 10.61 -27.73
CA LEU A 390 20.91 11.54 -28.43
C LEU A 390 21.99 10.78 -29.22
N GLU A 391 22.63 9.79 -28.60
CA GLU A 391 23.60 8.92 -29.29
C GLU A 391 22.97 8.32 -30.55
N LYS A 392 21.76 7.76 -30.42
CA LYS A 392 21.03 7.14 -31.53
C LYS A 392 20.69 8.08 -32.68
N ALA A 393 20.30 9.32 -32.36
CA ALA A 393 20.01 10.35 -33.36
C ALA A 393 21.29 10.76 -34.12
N THR A 394 22.44 10.77 -33.43
CA THR A 394 23.73 11.14 -34.04
C THR A 394 24.33 10.06 -34.94
N GLU A 395 24.07 8.76 -34.67
CA GLU A 395 24.52 7.64 -35.54
C GLU A 395 24.12 7.84 -37.01
N ASN A 396 22.88 8.31 -37.25
CA ASN A 396 22.33 8.52 -38.59
C ASN A 396 22.95 9.74 -39.33
N VAL A 397 23.51 10.70 -38.59
CA VAL A 397 24.18 11.88 -39.16
C VAL A 397 25.60 11.54 -39.61
N THR A 398 26.29 10.63 -38.92
CA THR A 398 27.64 10.19 -39.29
C THR A 398 27.68 9.33 -40.55
N GLU A 399 26.68 8.47 -40.79
CA GLU A 399 26.61 7.64 -42.00
C GLU A 399 26.42 8.46 -43.30
N THR A 400 25.87 9.68 -43.21
CA THR A 400 25.67 10.55 -44.38
C THR A 400 26.88 11.45 -44.69
N VAL A 401 27.83 11.59 -43.75
CA VAL A 401 29.02 12.44 -43.91
C VAL A 401 30.25 11.66 -44.38
N GLU A 402 30.30 10.34 -44.20
CA GLU A 402 31.46 9.51 -44.58
C GLU A 402 31.58 9.16 -46.09
N ASN A 403 30.74 9.72 -46.96
CA ASN A 403 30.91 9.59 -48.41
C ASN A 403 31.13 10.91 -49.17
N PRO A 404 32.19 11.70 -48.87
CA PRO A 404 32.57 12.86 -49.67
C PRO A 404 33.64 12.43 -50.68
N GLY A 405 33.24 11.78 -51.78
CA GLY A 405 34.13 11.71 -52.93
C GLY A 405 33.90 10.58 -53.90
N HIS A 406 33.13 10.86 -54.96
CA HIS A 406 33.55 10.63 -56.35
C HIS A 406 32.67 11.41 -57.32
N GLN A 407 32.99 12.70 -57.48
CA GLN A 407 32.64 13.47 -58.68
C GLN A 407 33.91 13.71 -59.51
N ARG A 408 33.96 13.08 -60.70
CA ARG A 408 34.64 13.49 -61.95
C ARG A 408 34.42 12.35 -62.96
N ARG A 409 34.01 12.52 -64.23
CA ARG A 409 33.64 13.68 -65.07
C ARG A 409 33.03 13.16 -66.40
N SER A 410 31.95 13.82 -66.86
CA SER A 410 31.50 14.12 -68.24
C SER A 410 31.52 13.08 -69.38
N THR A 411 30.33 12.78 -69.96
CA THR A 411 30.07 12.97 -71.40
C THR A 411 28.58 13.09 -71.75
N ARG A 412 28.21 14.27 -72.30
CA ARG A 412 27.46 14.49 -73.55
C ARG A 412 26.01 13.95 -73.69
N GLY A 413 25.04 14.87 -73.72
CA GLY A 413 23.89 14.77 -74.63
C GLY A 413 22.52 15.25 -74.14
N SER A 414 22.05 16.33 -74.79
CA SER A 414 20.64 16.69 -75.08
C SER A 414 19.82 17.50 -74.08
N GLU A 415 19.25 18.57 -74.65
CA GLU A 415 18.42 19.63 -74.11
C GLU A 415 16.97 19.21 -73.77
N ASP A 416 16.39 20.01 -72.88
CA ASP A 416 14.97 20.35 -72.66
C ASP A 416 13.97 19.30 -72.15
N ALA A 417 13.67 19.38 -70.84
CA ALA A 417 12.30 19.52 -70.35
C ALA A 417 12.29 20.14 -68.94
N LEU A 418 11.55 21.23 -68.81
CA LEU A 418 11.28 21.98 -67.57
C LEU A 418 10.57 21.09 -66.53
N ALA A 419 11.11 21.03 -65.31
CA ALA A 419 10.34 20.75 -64.11
C ALA A 419 10.95 21.54 -62.94
N ASP A 420 10.17 22.50 -62.47
CA ASP A 420 10.31 23.24 -61.22
C ASP A 420 10.30 22.23 -60.06
N ASP A 421 11.35 22.20 -59.26
CA ASP A 421 11.24 21.64 -57.91
C ASP A 421 12.21 22.34 -56.94
N ARG A 422 11.60 22.98 -55.95
CA ARG A 422 12.26 23.64 -54.82
C ARG A 422 12.88 22.58 -53.91
N GLN A 423 14.09 22.12 -54.24
CA GLN A 423 14.96 21.43 -53.29
C GLN A 423 16.09 22.37 -52.85
N GLN A 424 15.77 23.27 -51.91
CA GLN A 424 16.80 23.79 -51.01
C GLN A 424 17.05 22.72 -49.96
N GLY A 425 18.08 21.90 -50.19
CA GLY A 425 18.69 21.08 -49.16
C GLY A 425 19.28 22.01 -48.10
N MET A 426 18.52 22.26 -47.03
CA MET A 426 19.02 22.88 -45.82
C MET A 426 19.81 21.82 -45.05
N THR A 427 21.13 21.81 -45.23
CA THR A 427 22.05 21.22 -44.25
C THR A 427 21.94 22.05 -42.98
N VAL A 428 21.08 21.65 -42.05
CA VAL A 428 20.92 22.31 -40.76
C VAL A 428 22.09 21.90 -39.87
N SER A 429 22.87 22.88 -39.42
CA SER A 429 23.97 22.66 -38.47
C SER A 429 23.42 22.13 -37.14
N PRO A 430 24.11 21.20 -36.45
CA PRO A 430 23.73 20.73 -35.11
C PRO A 430 23.43 21.88 -34.13
N ASP A 431 24.19 22.98 -34.23
CA ASP A 431 24.00 24.17 -33.39
C ASP A 431 22.69 24.92 -33.68
N ASP A 432 22.25 24.97 -34.95
CA ASP A 432 20.99 25.60 -35.35
C ASP A 432 19.77 24.76 -34.93
N LEU A 433 19.93 23.43 -34.85
CA LEU A 433 18.91 22.52 -34.33
C LEU A 433 18.75 22.71 -32.81
N ILE A 434 19.87 22.77 -32.07
CA ILE A 434 19.89 23.01 -30.62
C ILE A 434 19.26 24.37 -30.27
N VAL A 435 19.58 25.43 -31.00
CA VAL A 435 19.00 26.77 -30.78
C VAL A 435 17.49 26.78 -31.05
N ARG A 436 17.01 26.08 -32.09
CA ARG A 436 15.57 25.95 -32.38
C ARG A 436 14.82 25.12 -31.34
N ILE A 437 15.48 24.12 -30.74
CA ILE A 437 14.94 23.32 -29.65
C ILE A 437 14.78 24.19 -28.39
N ILE A 438 15.82 24.92 -27.98
CA ILE A 438 15.80 25.79 -26.79
C ILE A 438 14.72 26.87 -26.89
N LEU A 439 14.58 27.52 -28.05
CA LEU A 439 13.57 28.56 -28.27
C LEU A 439 12.13 28.01 -28.22
N ARG A 440 11.91 26.74 -28.59
CA ARG A 440 10.59 26.10 -28.49
C ARG A 440 10.30 25.65 -27.06
N CYS A 441 11.27 25.09 -26.32
CA CYS A 441 11.09 24.71 -24.92
C CYS A 441 10.75 25.92 -24.03
N ILE A 442 11.39 27.08 -24.26
CA ILE A 442 11.07 28.33 -23.54
C ILE A 442 9.64 28.81 -23.85
N PHE A 443 9.18 28.69 -25.10
CA PHE A 443 7.83 29.11 -25.48
C PHE A 443 6.75 28.24 -24.82
N TYR A 444 6.98 26.93 -24.68
CA TYR A 444 6.02 26.02 -24.05
C TYR A 444 6.02 26.11 -22.51
N ALA A 445 7.17 26.39 -21.89
CA ALA A 445 7.26 26.66 -20.44
C ALA A 445 6.42 27.88 -20.01
N VAL A 446 6.36 28.92 -20.87
CA VAL A 446 5.55 30.13 -20.62
C VAL A 446 4.05 29.86 -20.75
N CYS A 447 3.63 29.02 -21.71
CA CYS A 447 2.24 28.62 -21.86
C CYS A 447 1.77 27.73 -20.69
N PHE A 448 2.66 26.88 -20.16
CA PHE A 448 2.37 25.99 -19.02
C PHE A 448 2.19 26.73 -17.69
N ALA A 449 2.97 27.80 -17.46
CA ALA A 449 2.79 28.66 -16.28
C ALA A 449 1.41 29.33 -16.22
N SER A 450 0.76 29.56 -17.38
CA SER A 450 -0.61 30.08 -17.42
C SER A 450 -1.67 29.03 -17.08
N LEU A 451 -1.44 27.76 -17.44
CA LEU A 451 -2.37 26.66 -17.17
C LEU A 451 -2.32 26.20 -15.71
N CYS A 452 -1.12 26.16 -15.11
CA CYS A 452 -0.99 25.87 -13.67
C CYS A 452 -1.64 26.96 -12.80
N PHE A 453 -1.57 28.24 -13.22
CA PHE A 453 -2.20 29.34 -12.49
C PHE A 453 -3.74 29.22 -12.46
N GLU A 454 -4.38 28.68 -13.50
CA GLU A 454 -5.82 28.44 -13.52
C GLU A 454 -6.27 27.25 -12.64
N ILE A 455 -5.40 26.24 -12.45
CA ILE A 455 -5.71 25.08 -11.61
C ILE A 455 -5.53 25.41 -10.13
N THR A 456 -4.53 26.22 -9.75
CA THR A 456 -4.30 26.59 -8.34
C THR A 456 -5.26 27.68 -7.82
N LEU A 457 -6.03 28.34 -8.69
CA LEU A 457 -7.02 29.38 -8.32
C LEU A 457 -8.44 28.84 -8.11
N ASN A 458 -8.68 27.55 -8.36
CA ASN A 458 -9.98 26.88 -8.21
C ASN A 458 -10.04 25.84 -7.07
N GLU A 459 -9.00 25.75 -6.24
CA GLU A 459 -8.99 25.09 -4.92
C GLU A 459 -8.83 26.14 -3.82
#